data_AF-A0A0L8HBD3-F1
#
_entry.id   AF-A0A0L8HBD3-F1
#
_cell.length_a   1.000
_cell.length_b   1.000
_cell.length_c   1.000
_cell.angle_alpha   90.00
_cell.angle_beta   90.00
_cell.angle_gamma   90.00
#
_symmetry.space_group_name_H-M   'P 1'
#
loop_
_entity.id
_entity.type
_entity.pdbx_description
1 polymer ?
#
loop_
_entity_poly.entity_id
_entity_poly.type
_entity_poly.pdbx_seq_one_letter_code
_entity_poly.pdbx_strand_id
1 'polypeptide(L)'
;MPYLNKRSSTRCGPTGRGGVLIPLEPLKEGHRIDPQERFFLEAAEKGDKHTMIRCLQGPNPVNVNCTNMLGRSAIQIAVDNENTEIVELLLKQEGVKIGDAVLYAIREGVYKIVEMLIDHPSVTRGMLGSDWSKTKHGNEESSDYSPDISPVILAAHCNQFEILQLLLLRGATIERPHELSCSCKKCQEQVHEDSLRHSLLRIHTYKALASPAWISLTSLDPILSAFKLSWDLAKKGLKENEFKDLYFDLAMQCKRFACDLLDQCRSSEEVIAVLNKETSSDEEDEPSSSGEKLTLARLKLALKYEQKQVGG
;
A
#
# COMPACT_ATOMS: atom_id res chain seq x y z
N MET A 1 -55.57 7.21 -58.93
CA MET A 1 -55.50 6.43 -60.19
C MET A 1 -55.67 7.43 -61.33
N PRO A 2 -54.82 7.49 -62.38
CA PRO A 2 -53.93 6.45 -62.88
C PRO A 2 -52.44 6.85 -63.04
N TYR A 3 -51.67 5.78 -63.27
CA TYR A 3 -50.31 5.62 -63.73
C TYR A 3 -49.80 6.60 -64.80
N LEU A 4 -48.49 6.93 -64.76
CA LEU A 4 -47.54 6.48 -65.79
C LEU A 4 -46.08 6.78 -65.40
N ASN A 5 -45.27 5.74 -65.66
CA ASN A 5 -43.86 5.56 -65.38
C ASN A 5 -43.03 6.07 -66.57
N LYS A 6 -41.84 6.67 -66.34
CA LYS A 6 -40.67 6.57 -67.25
C LYS A 6 -39.38 7.20 -66.68
N ARG A 7 -38.54 6.29 -66.18
CA ARG A 7 -37.05 6.20 -66.28
C ARG A 7 -36.24 7.50 -66.45
N SER A 8 -35.24 7.67 -65.57
CA SER A 8 -33.84 7.83 -66.03
C SER A 8 -32.81 7.59 -64.91
N SER A 9 -31.71 6.95 -65.33
CA SER A 9 -30.37 6.99 -64.77
C SER A 9 -30.09 6.45 -63.36
N THR A 10 -29.63 5.20 -63.37
CA THR A 10 -28.58 4.68 -62.50
C THR A 10 -27.38 5.62 -62.40
N ARG A 11 -27.09 6.11 -61.20
CA ARG A 11 -25.72 6.41 -60.74
C ARG A 11 -25.51 5.75 -59.38
N CYS A 12 -24.55 4.84 -59.33
CA CYS A 12 -24.00 4.31 -58.10
C CYS A 12 -23.32 5.44 -57.30
N GLY A 13 -23.59 5.47 -55.99
CA GLY A 13 -22.97 6.31 -54.98
C GLY A 13 -22.89 5.54 -53.66
N PRO A 14 -21.93 5.87 -52.79
CA PRO A 14 -21.10 4.89 -52.07
C PRO A 14 -21.84 4.20 -50.92
N THR A 15 -21.43 2.97 -50.67
CA THR A 15 -21.79 2.16 -49.50
C THR A 15 -21.65 2.98 -48.22
N GLY A 16 -22.80 3.33 -47.64
CA GLY A 16 -22.87 3.97 -46.34
C GLY A 16 -22.17 3.08 -45.31
N ARG A 17 -21.11 3.60 -44.72
CA ARG A 17 -20.51 3.05 -43.52
C ARG A 17 -21.63 3.02 -42.47
N GLY A 18 -22.07 1.83 -42.11
CA GLY A 18 -22.92 1.62 -40.95
C GLY A 18 -22.16 2.06 -39.72
N GLY A 19 -22.32 3.32 -39.34
CA GLY A 19 -21.95 3.79 -38.01
C GLY A 19 -22.82 3.01 -37.04
N VAL A 20 -22.20 2.11 -36.28
CA VAL A 20 -22.85 1.51 -35.12
C VAL A 20 -23.08 2.67 -34.15
N LEU A 21 -24.31 3.18 -34.13
CA LEU A 21 -24.79 4.01 -33.04
C LEU A 21 -24.80 3.10 -31.81
N ILE A 22 -23.72 3.12 -31.04
CA ILE A 22 -23.72 2.57 -29.68
C ILE A 22 -24.66 3.50 -28.91
N PRO A 23 -25.85 3.03 -28.50
CA PRO A 23 -26.70 3.83 -27.64
C PRO A 23 -25.89 4.07 -26.37
N LEU A 24 -25.59 5.34 -26.06
CA LEU A 24 -25.11 5.70 -24.75
C LEU A 24 -26.30 5.47 -23.81
N GLU A 25 -26.36 4.28 -23.22
CA GLU A 25 -27.23 4.06 -22.07
C GLU A 25 -26.89 5.14 -21.04
N PRO A 26 -27.88 5.75 -20.38
CA PRO A 26 -27.61 6.63 -19.26
C PRO A 26 -26.68 5.90 -18.30
N LEU A 27 -25.52 6.50 -18.02
CA LEU A 27 -24.65 6.07 -16.91
C LEU A 27 -25.57 5.78 -15.72
N LYS A 28 -25.45 4.59 -15.10
CA LYS A 28 -26.19 4.17 -13.90
C LYS A 28 -26.46 5.42 -13.07
N GLU A 29 -27.73 5.78 -12.87
CA GLU A 29 -28.12 6.97 -12.12
C GLU A 29 -27.25 7.03 -10.86
N GLY A 30 -26.29 7.96 -10.85
CA GLY A 30 -25.36 8.11 -9.75
C GLY A 30 -26.19 8.29 -8.49
N HIS A 31 -25.73 7.66 -7.41
CA HIS A 31 -26.34 7.76 -6.07
C HIS A 31 -26.84 9.20 -5.86
N ARG A 32 -28.16 9.41 -5.88
CA ARG A 32 -28.73 10.75 -5.66
C ARG A 32 -28.55 11.06 -4.18
N ILE A 33 -27.43 11.71 -3.86
CA ILE A 33 -27.12 12.15 -2.49
C ILE A 33 -28.25 13.01 -1.98
N ASP A 34 -28.71 12.70 -0.76
CA ASP A 34 -29.73 13.51 -0.10
C ASP A 34 -29.19 14.94 0.15
N PRO A 35 -29.98 16.00 -0.04
CA PRO A 35 -29.51 17.37 0.18
C PRO A 35 -28.93 17.61 1.58
N GLN A 36 -29.43 16.91 2.61
CA GLN A 36 -28.93 17.01 3.97
C GLN A 36 -27.58 16.30 4.13
N GLU A 37 -27.39 15.16 3.46
CA GLU A 37 -26.09 14.46 3.39
C GLU A 37 -25.04 15.31 2.65
N ARG A 38 -25.43 15.95 1.53
CA ARG A 38 -24.55 16.89 0.83
C ARG A 38 -24.12 18.03 1.74
N PHE A 39 -25.07 18.63 2.46
CA PHE A 39 -24.78 19.73 3.38
C PHE A 39 -23.87 19.30 4.54
N PHE A 40 -24.06 18.07 5.04
CA PHE A 40 -23.18 17.48 6.06
C PHE A 40 -21.74 17.28 5.54
N LEU A 41 -21.57 16.78 4.32
CA LEU A 41 -20.25 16.60 3.70
C LEU A 41 -19.56 17.94 3.41
N GLU A 42 -20.30 18.95 2.94
CA GLU A 42 -19.77 20.32 2.76
C GLU A 42 -19.36 20.97 4.10
N ALA A 43 -20.05 20.65 5.20
CA ALA A 43 -19.66 21.10 6.54
C ALA A 43 -18.36 20.42 7.00
N ALA A 44 -18.19 19.12 6.73
CA ALA A 44 -16.96 18.39 7.00
C ALA A 44 -15.75 18.98 6.24
N GLU A 45 -15.95 19.29 4.95
CA GLU A 45 -14.92 19.91 4.10
C GLU A 45 -14.50 21.29 4.62
N LYS A 46 -15.45 22.08 5.13
CA LYS A 46 -15.19 23.43 5.67
C LYS A 46 -14.67 23.44 7.11
N GLY A 47 -14.67 22.31 7.80
CA GLY A 47 -14.31 22.27 9.22
C GLY A 47 -15.44 22.71 10.17
N ASP A 48 -16.69 22.84 9.72
CA ASP A 48 -17.82 23.35 10.53
C ASP A 48 -18.41 22.25 11.43
N LYS A 49 -17.75 22.03 12.56
CA LYS A 49 -18.13 21.10 13.61
C LYS A 49 -19.56 21.31 14.12
N HIS A 50 -20.00 22.56 14.28
CA HIS A 50 -21.32 22.86 14.85
C HIS A 50 -22.44 22.43 13.91
N THR A 51 -22.27 22.70 12.60
CA THR A 51 -23.21 22.23 11.59
C THR A 51 -23.22 20.69 11.50
N MET A 52 -22.06 20.04 11.57
CA MET A 52 -22.00 18.57 11.58
C MET A 52 -22.73 17.96 12.77
N ILE A 53 -22.54 18.50 13.98
CA ILE A 53 -23.27 18.05 15.18
C ILE A 53 -24.78 18.17 14.97
N ARG A 54 -25.25 19.29 14.42
CA ARG A 54 -26.68 19.50 14.12
C ARG A 54 -27.22 18.49 13.10
N CYS A 55 -26.44 18.13 12.09
CA CYS A 55 -26.82 17.13 11.09
C CYS A 55 -26.88 15.70 11.68
N LEU A 56 -26.00 15.38 12.64
CA LEU A 56 -25.90 14.06 13.28
C LEU A 56 -26.90 13.87 14.43
N GLN A 57 -27.24 14.93 15.16
CA GLN A 57 -28.13 14.88 16.35
C GLN A 57 -29.52 15.45 16.09
N GLY A 58 -29.81 15.87 14.85
CA GLY A 58 -31.10 16.44 14.46
C GLY A 58 -32.25 15.41 14.48
N PRO A 59 -33.50 15.87 14.27
CA PRO A 59 -34.68 14.99 14.26
C PRO A 59 -34.63 13.91 13.17
N ASN A 60 -33.96 14.20 12.05
CA ASN A 60 -33.66 13.26 10.98
C ASN A 60 -32.14 13.20 10.81
N PRO A 61 -31.43 12.32 11.56
CA PRO A 61 -29.97 12.25 11.50
C PRO A 61 -29.52 11.72 10.13
N VAL A 62 -28.47 12.34 9.59
CA VAL A 62 -27.85 11.87 8.34
C VAL A 62 -27.09 10.57 8.56
N ASN A 63 -26.95 9.77 7.51
CA ASN A 63 -26.03 8.63 7.54
C ASN A 63 -24.59 9.14 7.68
N VAL A 64 -23.91 8.82 8.80
CA VAL A 64 -22.51 9.22 9.04
C VAL A 64 -21.54 8.70 7.97
N ASN A 65 -21.90 7.59 7.31
CA ASN A 65 -21.10 6.93 6.28
C ASN A 65 -21.53 7.31 4.86
N CYS A 66 -22.31 8.38 4.69
CA CYS A 66 -22.64 8.87 3.35
C CYS A 66 -21.36 9.29 2.60
N THR A 67 -21.38 9.13 1.28
CA THR A 67 -20.23 9.43 0.42
C THR A 67 -20.60 10.49 -0.60
N ASN A 68 -19.65 11.34 -0.96
CA ASN A 68 -19.81 12.29 -2.06
C ASN A 68 -19.82 11.57 -3.43
N MET A 69 -19.92 12.33 -4.53
CA MET A 69 -19.92 11.77 -5.90
C MET A 69 -18.61 11.04 -6.28
N LEU A 70 -17.54 11.24 -5.52
CA LEU A 70 -16.25 10.56 -5.68
C LEU A 70 -16.10 9.34 -4.76
N GLY A 71 -17.13 8.99 -3.98
CA GLY A 71 -17.07 7.88 -3.03
C GLY A 71 -16.37 8.22 -1.70
N ARG A 72 -16.06 9.50 -1.43
CA ARG A 72 -15.41 9.92 -0.18
C ARG A 72 -16.43 10.19 0.92
N SER A 73 -16.21 9.57 2.06
CA SER A 73 -16.96 9.76 3.30
C SER A 73 -16.50 10.99 4.08
N ALA A 74 -17.31 11.45 5.04
CA ALA A 74 -16.97 12.56 5.91
C ALA A 74 -15.66 12.34 6.70
N ILE A 75 -15.40 11.10 7.14
CA ILE A 75 -14.17 10.81 7.89
C ILE A 75 -12.93 10.87 7.00
N GLN A 76 -13.00 10.41 5.75
CA GLN A 76 -11.91 10.56 4.79
C GLN A 76 -11.63 12.03 4.49
N ILE A 77 -12.66 12.85 4.29
CA ILE A 77 -12.51 14.30 4.08
C ILE A 77 -11.86 14.97 5.30
N ALA A 78 -12.28 14.60 6.51
CA ALA A 78 -11.71 15.15 7.74
C ALA A 78 -10.24 14.76 7.94
N VAL A 79 -9.87 13.54 7.54
CA VAL A 79 -8.49 13.04 7.55
C VAL A 79 -7.62 13.76 6.52
N ASP A 80 -8.09 13.91 5.27
CA ASP A 80 -7.40 14.64 4.21
C ASP A 80 -7.13 16.11 4.60
N ASN A 81 -8.05 16.72 5.35
CA ASN A 81 -7.92 18.09 5.87
C ASN A 81 -7.16 18.17 7.21
N GLU A 82 -6.63 17.05 7.70
CA GLU A 82 -5.94 16.92 9.00
C GLU A 82 -6.75 17.46 10.21
N ASN A 83 -8.08 17.47 10.10
CA ASN A 83 -8.96 18.07 11.09
C ASN A 83 -9.28 17.07 12.22
N THR A 84 -8.36 17.00 13.18
CA THR A 84 -8.45 16.10 14.36
C THR A 84 -9.75 16.24 15.14
N GLU A 85 -10.31 17.45 15.26
CA GLU A 85 -11.56 17.66 16.00
C GLU A 85 -12.78 17.03 15.33
N ILE A 86 -12.84 17.09 13.99
CA ILE A 86 -13.90 16.45 13.23
C ILE A 86 -13.72 14.94 13.23
N VAL A 87 -12.48 14.46 13.09
CA VAL A 87 -12.20 13.02 13.20
C VAL A 87 -12.66 12.51 14.57
N GLU A 88 -12.36 13.21 15.66
CA GLU A 88 -12.82 12.83 17.01
C GLU A 88 -14.35 12.84 17.12
N LEU A 89 -15.03 13.81 16.53
CA LEU A 89 -16.50 13.87 16.50
C LEU A 89 -17.11 12.67 15.77
N LEU A 90 -16.55 12.31 14.61
CA LEU A 90 -17.03 11.21 13.78
C LEU A 90 -16.79 9.86 14.43
N LEU A 91 -15.63 9.67 15.08
CA LEU A 91 -15.31 8.43 15.82
C LEU A 91 -16.22 8.19 17.02
N LYS A 92 -16.92 9.21 17.53
CA LYS A 92 -17.93 9.06 18.59
C LYS A 92 -19.29 8.57 18.08
N GLN A 93 -19.51 8.55 16.76
CA GLN A 93 -20.80 8.13 16.19
C GLN A 93 -20.89 6.61 16.10
N GLU A 94 -22.04 6.05 16.47
CA GLU A 94 -22.30 4.63 16.35
C GLU A 94 -22.30 4.18 14.88
N GLY A 95 -21.65 3.06 14.60
CA GLY A 95 -21.60 2.49 13.25
C GLY A 95 -20.73 3.24 12.24
N VAL A 96 -19.87 4.17 12.69
CA VAL A 96 -18.88 4.82 11.82
C VAL A 96 -17.94 3.79 11.18
N LYS A 97 -17.85 3.83 9.85
CA LYS A 97 -16.95 3.00 9.06
C LYS A 97 -15.63 3.76 8.87
N ILE A 98 -14.57 3.27 9.50
CA ILE A 98 -13.23 3.83 9.33
C ILE A 98 -12.70 3.49 7.94
N GLY A 99 -12.78 2.22 7.53
CA GLY A 99 -12.41 1.77 6.19
C GLY A 99 -11.06 2.33 5.73
N ASP A 100 -11.03 2.90 4.52
CA ASP A 100 -9.81 3.43 3.92
C ASP A 100 -9.29 4.72 4.58
N ALA A 101 -10.02 5.34 5.52
CA ALA A 101 -9.55 6.55 6.20
C ALA A 101 -8.19 6.34 6.90
N VAL A 102 -7.90 5.11 7.36
CA VAL A 102 -6.57 4.77 7.89
C VAL A 102 -5.50 4.90 6.82
N LEU A 103 -5.78 4.49 5.58
CA LEU A 103 -4.81 4.58 4.48
C LEU A 103 -4.54 6.04 4.09
N TYR A 104 -5.56 6.90 4.07
CA TYR A 104 -5.37 8.35 3.88
C TYR A 104 -4.52 8.96 4.98
N ALA A 105 -4.82 8.66 6.25
CA ALA A 105 -4.06 9.19 7.39
C ALA A 105 -2.57 8.78 7.35
N ILE A 106 -2.29 7.54 6.94
CA ILE A 106 -0.92 7.05 6.75
C ILE A 106 -0.28 7.75 5.55
N ARG A 107 -0.99 7.92 4.43
CA ARG A 107 -0.43 8.61 3.25
C ARG A 107 0.01 10.05 3.57
N GLU A 108 -0.82 10.78 4.31
CA GLU A 108 -0.51 12.15 4.75
C GLU A 108 0.51 12.20 5.91
N GLY A 109 0.72 11.09 6.62
CA GLY A 109 1.72 10.99 7.68
C GLY A 109 1.28 11.60 9.01
N VAL A 110 -0.03 11.75 9.23
CA VAL A 110 -0.57 12.40 10.43
C VAL A 110 -0.66 11.40 11.58
N TYR A 111 0.45 11.23 12.32
CA TYR A 111 0.57 10.26 13.42
C TYR A 111 -0.63 10.27 14.37
N LYS A 112 -1.07 11.46 14.81
CA LYS A 112 -2.14 11.58 15.80
C LYS A 112 -3.48 11.04 15.29
N ILE A 113 -3.79 11.28 14.03
CA ILE A 113 -5.01 10.76 13.40
C ILE A 113 -4.89 9.25 13.23
N VAL A 114 -3.74 8.75 12.76
CA VAL A 114 -3.52 7.29 12.65
C VAL A 114 -3.75 6.60 14.00
N GLU A 115 -3.17 7.14 15.08
CA GLU A 115 -3.37 6.64 16.44
C GLU A 115 -4.86 6.63 16.84
N MET A 116 -5.58 7.74 16.61
CA MET A 116 -7.01 7.80 16.93
C MET A 116 -7.83 6.76 16.15
N LEU A 117 -7.52 6.54 14.87
CA LEU A 117 -8.26 5.61 14.01
C LEU A 117 -7.99 4.16 14.41
N ILE A 118 -6.74 3.77 14.63
CA ILE A 118 -6.40 2.37 14.95
C ILE A 118 -6.78 1.98 16.40
N ASP A 119 -6.95 2.96 17.29
CA ASP A 119 -7.37 2.75 18.68
C ASP A 119 -8.88 2.59 18.82
N HIS A 120 -9.62 2.86 17.74
CA HIS A 120 -11.06 2.72 17.73
C HIS A 120 -11.49 1.24 17.82
N PRO A 121 -12.48 0.87 18.66
CA PRO A 121 -12.85 -0.52 18.91
C PRO A 121 -13.29 -1.33 17.68
N SER A 122 -13.71 -0.66 16.60
CA SER A 122 -14.08 -1.34 15.34
C SER A 122 -12.89 -1.81 14.52
N VAL A 123 -11.67 -1.33 14.81
CA VAL A 123 -10.45 -1.75 14.11
C VAL A 123 -9.84 -2.94 14.81
N THR A 124 -9.76 -4.06 14.09
CA THR A 124 -9.12 -5.28 14.61
C THR A 124 -7.66 -5.35 14.15
N ARG A 125 -6.83 -6.10 14.89
CA ARG A 125 -5.43 -6.36 14.54
C ARG A 125 -5.28 -6.87 13.10
N GLY A 126 -6.15 -7.77 12.66
CA GLY A 126 -6.11 -8.35 11.31
C GLY A 126 -6.30 -7.30 10.21
N MET A 127 -7.10 -6.26 10.47
CA MET A 127 -7.33 -5.14 9.53
C MET A 127 -6.09 -4.29 9.31
N LEU A 128 -5.10 -4.33 10.21
CA LEU A 128 -3.85 -3.59 10.01
C LEU A 128 -2.86 -4.31 9.07
N GLY A 129 -3.12 -5.58 8.74
CA GLY A 129 -2.20 -6.44 7.99
C GLY A 129 -2.90 -7.51 7.15
N SER A 130 -2.79 -8.78 7.56
CA SER A 130 -3.11 -9.97 6.75
C SER A 130 -4.59 -10.14 6.38
N ASP A 131 -5.51 -9.58 7.16
CA ASP A 131 -6.96 -9.71 6.93
C ASP A 131 -7.57 -8.49 6.24
N TRP A 132 -6.77 -7.47 5.91
CA TRP A 132 -7.22 -6.24 5.26
C TRP A 132 -8.09 -6.52 4.02
N SER A 133 -7.59 -7.36 3.11
CA SER A 133 -8.30 -7.70 1.87
C SER A 133 -9.61 -8.47 2.09
N LYS A 134 -9.75 -9.17 3.23
CA LYS A 134 -10.96 -9.91 3.60
C LYS A 134 -12.01 -9.03 4.27
N THR A 135 -11.57 -7.96 4.92
CA THR A 135 -12.46 -7.05 5.65
C THR A 135 -13.28 -6.13 4.75
N LYS A 136 -12.93 -6.03 3.47
CA LYS A 136 -13.75 -5.39 2.44
C LYS A 136 -14.89 -6.31 2.01
N HIS A 137 -16.00 -6.28 2.75
CA HIS A 137 -17.22 -6.99 2.38
C HIS A 137 -17.97 -6.23 1.26
N GLY A 138 -17.95 -6.77 0.02
CA GLY A 138 -18.95 -6.55 -1.05
C GLY A 138 -19.13 -5.13 -1.62
N ASN A 139 -18.99 -4.97 -2.94
CA ASN A 139 -19.28 -3.77 -3.78
C ASN A 139 -18.70 -2.40 -3.35
N GLU A 140 -18.12 -2.26 -2.16
CA GLU A 140 -17.38 -1.09 -1.69
C GLU A 140 -15.93 -1.19 -2.20
N GLU A 141 -15.77 -1.13 -3.52
CA GLU A 141 -14.45 -0.99 -4.14
C GLU A 141 -13.91 0.41 -3.79
N SER A 142 -12.74 0.44 -3.15
CA SER A 142 -12.01 1.68 -2.96
C SER A 142 -11.67 2.28 -4.32
N SER A 143 -11.93 3.56 -4.52
CA SER A 143 -11.48 4.28 -5.72
C SER A 143 -9.96 4.47 -5.75
N ASP A 144 -9.34 4.65 -4.56
CA ASP A 144 -7.98 5.21 -4.48
C ASP A 144 -6.89 4.18 -4.13
N TYR A 145 -7.24 3.05 -3.49
CA TYR A 145 -6.29 2.03 -3.04
C TYR A 145 -6.64 0.64 -3.55
N SER A 146 -5.62 -0.09 -4.02
CA SER A 146 -5.73 -1.52 -4.28
C SER A 146 -6.12 -2.26 -3.00
N PRO A 147 -7.01 -3.27 -3.05
CA PRO A 147 -7.40 -4.06 -1.89
C PRO A 147 -6.24 -4.84 -1.26
N ASP A 148 -5.10 -4.94 -1.96
CA ASP A 148 -3.90 -5.64 -1.48
C ASP A 148 -2.96 -4.74 -0.66
N ILE A 149 -3.23 -3.42 -0.61
CA ILE A 149 -2.43 -2.46 0.16
C ILE A 149 -3.08 -2.33 1.55
N SER A 150 -2.53 -3.07 2.52
CA SER A 150 -2.91 -2.93 3.93
C SER A 150 -2.24 -1.73 4.59
N PRO A 151 -2.74 -1.28 5.77
CA PRO A 151 -2.13 -0.16 6.51
C PRO A 151 -0.63 -0.34 6.77
N VAL A 152 -0.19 -1.52 7.21
CA VAL A 152 1.24 -1.79 7.45
C VAL A 152 2.09 -1.78 6.17
N ILE A 153 1.52 -2.25 5.04
CA ILE A 153 2.20 -2.21 3.73
C ILE A 153 2.34 -0.75 3.28
N LEU A 154 1.29 0.07 3.41
CA LEU A 154 1.33 1.46 3.01
C LEU A 154 2.30 2.29 3.86
N ALA A 155 2.30 2.09 5.19
CA ALA A 155 3.24 2.78 6.08
C ALA A 155 4.71 2.47 5.72
N ALA A 156 5.00 1.21 5.36
CA ALA A 156 6.29 0.81 4.85
C ALA A 156 6.61 1.43 3.48
N HIS A 157 5.63 1.51 2.57
CA HIS A 157 5.82 2.17 1.26
C HIS A 157 6.13 3.67 1.40
N CYS A 158 5.48 4.35 2.34
CA CYS A 158 5.73 5.76 2.65
C CYS A 158 7.02 5.98 3.48
N ASN A 159 7.69 4.90 3.93
CA ASN A 159 8.90 4.95 4.74
C ASN A 159 8.73 5.80 6.03
N GLN A 160 7.56 5.75 6.66
CA GLN A 160 7.23 6.51 7.88
C GLN A 160 7.56 5.67 9.12
N PHE A 161 8.68 5.98 9.79
CA PHE A 161 9.19 5.16 10.88
C PHE A 161 8.25 5.12 12.09
N GLU A 162 7.73 6.27 12.51
CA GLU A 162 6.89 6.41 13.72
C GLU A 162 5.53 5.73 13.54
N ILE A 163 4.89 5.95 12.39
CA ILE A 163 3.61 5.32 12.05
C ILE A 163 3.78 3.81 11.87
N LEU A 164 4.84 3.37 11.19
CA LEU A 164 5.11 1.94 11.03
C LEU A 164 5.39 1.29 12.39
N GLN A 165 6.17 1.93 13.26
CA GLN A 165 6.42 1.46 14.62
C GLN A 165 5.13 1.35 15.44
N LEU A 166 4.24 2.34 15.35
CA LEU A 166 2.93 2.31 16.00
C LEU A 166 2.11 1.09 15.54
N LEU A 167 2.02 0.85 14.22
CA LEU A 167 1.30 -0.31 13.68
C LEU A 167 1.89 -1.64 14.14
N LEU A 168 3.22 -1.75 14.17
CA LEU A 168 3.93 -2.93 14.68
C LEU A 168 3.65 -3.17 16.17
N LEU A 169 3.61 -2.10 16.98
CA LEU A 169 3.25 -2.18 18.41
C LEU A 169 1.80 -2.65 18.62
N ARG A 170 0.89 -2.34 17.69
CA ARG A 170 -0.49 -2.88 17.67
C ARG A 170 -0.60 -4.27 17.04
N GLY A 171 0.53 -4.89 16.74
CA GLY A 171 0.62 -6.28 16.29
C GLY A 171 0.39 -6.46 14.79
N ALA A 172 0.42 -5.41 13.98
CA ALA A 172 0.37 -5.55 12.53
C ALA A 172 1.58 -6.35 12.02
N THR A 173 1.36 -7.21 11.03
CA THR A 173 2.41 -8.08 10.47
C THR A 173 2.33 -8.14 8.96
N ILE A 174 3.48 -8.27 8.31
CA ILE A 174 3.60 -8.55 6.87
C ILE A 174 4.09 -9.99 6.69
N GLU A 175 3.27 -10.82 6.04
CA GLU A 175 3.65 -12.19 5.68
C GLU A 175 4.60 -12.16 4.48
N ARG A 176 5.70 -12.91 4.54
CA ARG A 176 6.62 -13.01 3.41
C ARG A 176 5.95 -13.77 2.25
N PRO A 177 5.97 -13.26 1.01
CA PRO A 177 5.36 -13.97 -0.12
C PRO A 177 6.03 -15.32 -0.37
N HIS A 178 5.25 -16.30 -0.79
CA HIS A 178 5.78 -17.57 -1.24
C HIS A 178 6.67 -17.40 -2.49
N GLU A 179 7.49 -18.41 -2.78
CA GLU A 179 8.28 -18.46 -4.00
C GLU A 179 7.40 -18.49 -5.25
N LEU A 180 7.94 -17.96 -6.36
CA LEU A 180 7.25 -17.88 -7.66
C LEU A 180 6.74 -19.24 -8.17
N SER A 181 7.43 -20.32 -7.80
CA SER A 181 7.10 -21.69 -8.19
C SER A 181 6.26 -22.44 -7.16
N CYS A 182 5.66 -21.76 -6.19
CA CYS A 182 4.87 -22.41 -5.14
C CYS A 182 3.59 -23.03 -5.71
N SER A 183 3.32 -24.28 -5.35
CA SER A 183 2.15 -25.06 -5.76
C SER A 183 1.19 -25.37 -4.61
N CYS A 184 1.22 -24.57 -3.52
CA CYS A 184 0.29 -24.77 -2.42
C CYS A 184 -1.14 -24.33 -2.79
N LYS A 185 -2.15 -24.88 -2.10
CA LYS A 185 -3.57 -24.61 -2.38
C LYS A 185 -3.89 -23.11 -2.36
N LYS A 186 -3.43 -22.36 -1.34
CA LYS A 186 -3.65 -20.91 -1.22
C LYS A 186 -3.13 -20.13 -2.43
N CYS A 187 -1.93 -20.44 -2.92
CA CYS A 187 -1.37 -19.76 -4.10
C CYS A 187 -2.11 -20.15 -5.38
N GLN A 188 -2.46 -21.43 -5.54
CA GLN A 188 -3.21 -21.89 -6.71
C GLN A 188 -4.60 -21.26 -6.78
N GLU A 189 -5.30 -21.15 -5.65
CA GLU A 189 -6.60 -20.48 -5.53
C GLU A 189 -6.50 -19.00 -5.90
N GLN A 190 -5.52 -18.27 -5.34
CA GLN A 190 -5.32 -16.85 -5.63
C GLN A 190 -4.98 -16.58 -7.10
N VAL A 191 -4.14 -17.43 -7.72
CA VAL A 191 -3.79 -17.29 -9.14
C VAL A 191 -4.99 -17.61 -10.04
N HIS A 192 -5.81 -18.59 -9.66
CA HIS A 192 -7.02 -18.96 -10.41
C HIS A 192 -8.11 -17.89 -10.28
N GLU A 193 -8.24 -17.24 -9.12
CA GLU A 193 -9.17 -16.13 -8.91
C GLU A 193 -8.72 -14.88 -9.68
N ASP A 194 -7.49 -14.43 -9.47
CA ASP A 194 -6.92 -13.28 -10.16
C ASP A 194 -5.38 -13.32 -10.14
N SER A 195 -4.80 -13.78 -11.25
CA SER A 195 -3.35 -13.88 -11.45
C SER A 195 -2.62 -12.53 -11.38
N LEU A 196 -3.23 -11.46 -11.90
CA LEU A 196 -2.62 -10.13 -11.87
C LEU A 196 -2.59 -9.60 -10.44
N ARG A 197 -3.71 -9.70 -9.74
CA ARG A 197 -3.81 -9.30 -8.33
C ARG A 197 -2.85 -10.10 -7.44
N HIS A 198 -2.73 -11.41 -7.66
CA HIS A 198 -1.74 -12.23 -6.95
C HIS A 198 -0.30 -11.73 -7.16
N SER A 199 0.05 -11.33 -8.39
CA SER A 199 1.36 -10.78 -8.73
C SER A 199 1.57 -9.37 -8.14
N LEU A 200 0.53 -8.53 -8.17
CA LEU A 200 0.54 -7.20 -7.55
C LEU A 200 0.71 -7.26 -6.03
N LEU A 201 -0.03 -8.13 -5.35
CA LEU A 201 0.14 -8.39 -3.92
C LEU A 201 1.60 -8.75 -3.58
N ARG A 202 2.21 -9.63 -4.38
CA ARG A 202 3.61 -10.04 -4.20
C ARG A 202 4.57 -8.84 -4.33
N ILE A 203 4.46 -8.03 -5.37
CA ILE A 203 5.35 -6.88 -5.56
C ILE A 203 5.11 -5.80 -4.50
N HIS A 204 3.86 -5.53 -4.11
CA HIS A 204 3.55 -4.61 -3.01
C HIS A 204 4.13 -5.08 -1.69
N THR A 205 4.09 -6.38 -1.42
CA THR A 205 4.69 -6.97 -0.22
C THR A 205 6.21 -6.84 -0.24
N TYR A 206 6.86 -7.17 -1.36
CA TYR A 206 8.32 -6.99 -1.48
C TYR A 206 8.76 -5.53 -1.36
N LYS A 207 7.98 -4.60 -1.91
CA LYS A 207 8.22 -3.16 -1.75
C LYS A 207 8.18 -2.72 -0.28
N ALA A 208 7.24 -3.26 0.51
CA ALA A 208 7.18 -3.00 1.94
C ALA A 208 8.38 -3.59 2.69
N LEU A 209 8.72 -4.86 2.43
CA LEU A 209 9.85 -5.56 3.06
C LEU A 209 11.21 -4.92 2.73
N ALA A 210 11.34 -4.31 1.55
CA ALA A 210 12.54 -3.63 1.08
C ALA A 210 12.69 -2.19 1.60
N SER A 211 11.68 -1.66 2.28
CA SER A 211 11.73 -0.29 2.80
C SER A 211 12.77 -0.15 3.94
N PRO A 212 13.55 0.95 3.96
CA PRO A 212 14.46 1.26 5.06
C PRO A 212 13.79 1.24 6.44
N ALA A 213 12.58 1.80 6.55
CA ALA A 213 11.81 1.81 7.79
C ALA A 213 11.50 0.39 8.27
N TRP A 214 11.02 -0.49 7.38
CA TRP A 214 10.75 -1.88 7.74
C TRP A 214 12.01 -2.61 8.18
N ILE A 215 13.08 -2.54 7.40
CA ILE A 215 14.34 -3.25 7.70
C ILE A 215 14.90 -2.77 9.05
N SER A 216 14.91 -1.45 9.30
CA SER A 216 15.45 -0.86 10.52
C SER A 216 14.66 -1.24 11.78
N LEU A 217 13.33 -1.31 11.69
CA LEU A 217 12.47 -1.61 12.85
C LEU A 217 12.35 -3.11 13.14
N THR A 218 12.50 -3.97 12.13
CA THR A 218 12.21 -5.41 12.26
C THR A 218 13.44 -6.32 12.23
N SER A 219 14.58 -5.85 11.73
CA SER A 219 15.80 -6.66 11.60
C SER A 219 16.78 -6.44 12.75
N LEU A 220 17.26 -7.55 13.34
CA LEU A 220 18.38 -7.53 14.30
C LEU A 220 19.72 -7.15 13.64
N ASP A 221 19.84 -7.39 12.32
CA ASP A 221 21.00 -7.01 11.52
C ASP A 221 20.53 -6.37 10.21
N PRO A 222 20.26 -5.05 10.21
CA PRO A 222 19.72 -4.34 9.04
C PRO A 222 20.60 -4.46 7.79
N ILE A 223 21.93 -4.43 7.95
CA ILE A 223 22.88 -4.50 6.83
C ILE A 223 22.82 -5.88 6.18
N LEU A 224 22.88 -6.95 6.98
CA LEU A 224 22.80 -8.31 6.43
C LEU A 224 21.42 -8.60 5.83
N SER A 225 20.35 -8.15 6.48
CA SER A 225 18.99 -8.26 5.95
C SER A 225 18.89 -7.60 4.57
N ALA A 226 19.43 -6.38 4.42
CA ALA A 226 19.46 -5.67 3.15
C ALA A 226 20.28 -6.41 2.07
N PHE A 227 21.43 -6.99 2.42
CA PHE A 227 22.23 -7.79 1.49
C PHE A 227 21.45 -9.00 0.98
N LYS A 228 20.88 -9.80 1.90
CA LYS A 228 20.09 -10.99 1.55
C LYS A 228 18.88 -10.62 0.71
N LEU A 229 18.14 -9.58 1.10
CA LEU A 229 16.95 -9.15 0.40
C LEU A 229 17.25 -8.60 -0.99
N SER A 230 18.29 -7.78 -1.16
CA SER A 230 18.69 -7.28 -2.47
C SER A 230 19.03 -8.39 -3.46
N TRP A 231 19.70 -9.45 -2.99
CA TRP A 231 20.04 -10.62 -3.77
C TRP A 231 18.81 -11.45 -4.15
N ASP A 232 17.92 -11.69 -3.19
CA ASP A 232 16.68 -12.41 -3.42
C ASP A 232 15.78 -11.67 -4.43
N LEU A 233 15.68 -10.35 -4.33
CA LEU A 233 14.91 -9.50 -5.26
C LEU A 233 15.50 -9.53 -6.67
N ALA A 234 16.83 -9.38 -6.81
CA ALA A 234 17.49 -9.47 -8.12
C ALA A 234 17.23 -10.82 -8.81
N LYS A 235 17.27 -11.93 -8.05
CA LYS A 235 16.91 -13.26 -8.56
C LYS A 235 15.45 -13.37 -8.98
N LYS A 236 14.53 -12.71 -8.26
CA LYS A 236 13.10 -12.71 -8.60
C LYS A 236 12.84 -11.89 -9.86
N GLY A 237 13.51 -10.75 -10.04
CA GLY A 237 13.45 -9.95 -11.28
C GLY A 237 13.96 -10.69 -12.53
N LEU A 238 14.83 -11.68 -12.38
CA LEU A 238 15.24 -12.56 -13.49
C LEU A 238 14.23 -13.66 -13.84
N LYS A 239 13.30 -13.97 -12.93
CA LYS A 239 12.28 -15.01 -13.11
C LYS A 239 10.93 -14.44 -13.56
N GLU A 240 10.57 -13.24 -13.11
CA GLU A 240 9.32 -12.56 -13.41
C GLU A 240 9.61 -11.35 -14.30
N ASN A 241 9.40 -11.50 -15.61
CA ASN A 241 9.83 -10.52 -16.60
C ASN A 241 8.94 -9.26 -16.60
N GLU A 242 7.66 -9.41 -16.28
CA GLU A 242 6.64 -8.37 -16.33
C GLU A 242 6.91 -7.25 -15.31
N PHE A 243 7.47 -7.59 -14.14
CA PHE A 243 7.81 -6.66 -13.07
C PHE A 243 9.32 -6.59 -12.81
N LYS A 244 10.13 -6.99 -13.78
CA LYS A 244 11.58 -7.08 -13.68
C LYS A 244 12.19 -5.80 -13.12
N ASP A 245 11.88 -4.66 -13.74
CA ASP A 245 12.49 -3.37 -13.39
C ASP A 245 12.17 -2.98 -11.94
N LEU A 246 10.93 -3.20 -11.49
CA LEU A 246 10.55 -2.95 -10.10
C LEU A 246 11.36 -3.80 -9.11
N TYR A 247 11.59 -5.08 -9.40
CA TYR A 247 12.45 -5.90 -8.53
C TYR A 247 13.89 -5.40 -8.47
N PHE A 248 14.45 -4.96 -9.60
CA PHE A 248 15.79 -4.39 -9.65
C PHE A 248 15.86 -3.06 -8.89
N ASP A 249 14.86 -2.21 -9.00
CA ASP A 249 14.78 -0.95 -8.24
C ASP A 249 14.74 -1.21 -6.73
N LEU A 250 13.91 -2.17 -6.28
CA LEU A 250 13.85 -2.56 -4.87
C LEU A 250 15.17 -3.20 -4.38
N ALA A 251 15.83 -3.98 -5.23
CA ALA A 251 17.14 -4.54 -4.92
C ALA A 251 18.17 -3.41 -4.74
N MET A 252 18.18 -2.42 -5.64
CA MET A 252 19.05 -1.25 -5.54
C MET A 252 18.75 -0.39 -4.32
N GLN A 253 17.48 -0.22 -3.93
CA GLN A 253 17.08 0.45 -2.70
C GLN A 253 17.70 -0.23 -1.47
N CYS A 254 17.66 -1.57 -1.39
CA CYS A 254 18.27 -2.31 -0.30
C CYS A 254 19.81 -2.14 -0.28
N LYS A 255 20.47 -2.19 -1.45
CA LYS A 255 21.92 -1.95 -1.54
C LYS A 255 22.29 -0.56 -1.04
N ARG A 256 21.55 0.46 -1.50
CA ARG A 256 21.75 1.85 -1.10
C ARG A 256 21.53 2.03 0.39
N PHE A 257 20.46 1.47 0.96
CA PHE A 257 20.20 1.52 2.40
C PHE A 257 21.38 0.95 3.22
N ALA A 258 21.96 -0.18 2.80
CA ALA A 258 23.11 -0.75 3.50
C ALA A 258 24.35 0.16 3.43
N CYS A 259 24.60 0.81 2.28
CA CYS A 259 25.65 1.82 2.14
C CYS A 259 25.38 3.04 3.01
N ASP A 260 24.18 3.62 2.93
CA ASP A 260 23.79 4.80 3.69
C ASP A 260 23.93 4.58 5.21
N LEU A 261 23.65 3.35 5.68
CA LEU A 261 23.82 2.96 7.09
C LEU A 261 25.30 2.81 7.48
N LEU A 262 26.14 2.27 6.59
CA LEU A 262 27.59 2.22 6.81
C LEU A 262 28.21 3.62 6.85
N ASP A 263 27.71 4.54 6.01
CA ASP A 263 28.16 5.94 5.97
C ASP A 263 27.84 6.72 7.25
N GLN A 264 26.93 6.22 8.10
CA GLN A 264 26.65 6.83 9.40
C GLN A 264 27.68 6.47 10.49
N CYS A 265 28.63 5.57 10.23
CA CYS A 265 29.68 5.23 11.19
C CYS A 265 30.62 6.42 11.42
N ARG A 266 30.85 6.80 12.67
CA ARG A 266 31.65 7.97 13.08
C ARG A 266 33.00 7.61 13.68
N SER A 267 33.25 6.34 13.94
CA SER A 267 34.51 5.86 14.52
C SER A 267 35.03 4.61 13.81
N SER A 268 36.35 4.39 13.88
CA SER A 268 36.96 3.16 13.37
C SER A 268 36.44 1.92 14.12
N GLU A 269 36.06 2.06 15.39
CA GLU A 269 35.47 0.98 16.19
C GLU A 269 34.12 0.54 15.63
N GLU A 270 33.22 1.48 15.30
CA GLU A 270 31.92 1.18 14.67
C GLU A 270 32.11 0.49 13.32
N VAL A 271 33.02 0.98 12.49
CA VAL A 271 33.33 0.37 11.19
C VAL A 271 33.87 -1.05 11.37
N ILE A 272 34.83 -1.26 12.27
CA ILE A 272 35.42 -2.57 12.54
C ILE A 272 34.35 -3.53 13.09
N ALA A 273 33.49 -3.07 13.99
CA ALA A 273 32.40 -3.86 14.54
C ALA A 273 31.45 -4.35 13.45
N VAL A 274 31.07 -3.48 12.51
CA VAL A 274 30.22 -3.87 11.38
C VAL A 274 30.95 -4.82 10.43
N LEU A 275 32.21 -4.53 10.07
CA LEU A 275 32.97 -5.32 9.10
C LEU A 275 33.31 -6.73 9.58
N ASN A 276 33.48 -6.92 10.89
CA ASN A 276 33.82 -8.21 11.49
C ASN A 276 32.62 -8.98 12.04
N LYS A 277 31.41 -8.39 12.06
CA LYS A 277 30.22 -9.06 12.60
C LYS A 277 29.83 -10.30 11.77
N GLU A 278 30.00 -11.46 12.39
CA GLU A 278 29.61 -12.77 11.86
C GLU A 278 28.10 -13.01 11.93
N THR A 279 27.63 -13.95 11.11
CA THR A 279 26.24 -14.41 11.17
C THR A 279 26.06 -15.23 12.43
N SER A 280 25.26 -14.75 13.38
CA SER A 280 25.02 -15.38 14.69
C SER A 280 24.22 -16.69 14.62
N SER A 281 24.36 -17.51 13.58
CA SER A 281 23.56 -18.73 13.44
C SER A 281 24.32 -20.01 13.15
N ASP A 282 25.53 -20.01 12.61
CA ASP A 282 26.25 -21.28 12.38
C ASP A 282 27.75 -21.00 12.35
N GLU A 283 28.42 -21.26 13.48
CA GLU A 283 29.73 -21.93 13.60
C GLU A 283 30.29 -21.65 15.00
N GLU A 284 30.29 -22.70 15.83
CA GLU A 284 31.14 -22.82 17.02
C GLU A 284 32.60 -22.87 16.55
N ASP A 285 33.18 -21.74 16.19
CA ASP A 285 34.62 -21.66 15.94
C ASP A 285 35.32 -21.04 17.15
N GLU A 286 36.26 -21.83 17.67
CA GLU A 286 37.20 -21.60 18.76
C GLU A 286 37.61 -20.13 18.98
N PRO A 287 37.78 -19.68 20.25
CA PRO A 287 38.27 -18.35 20.54
C PRO A 287 39.70 -18.23 20.01
N SER A 288 39.84 -17.62 18.83
CA SER A 288 41.16 -17.31 18.29
C SER A 288 41.82 -16.24 19.17
N SER A 289 42.60 -16.72 20.13
CA SER A 289 43.58 -15.95 20.88
C SER A 289 44.67 -15.45 19.92
N SER A 290 44.40 -14.35 19.23
CA SER A 290 45.44 -13.53 18.59
C SER A 290 44.88 -12.14 18.28
N GLY A 291 45.54 -11.10 18.80
CA GLY A 291 45.15 -9.71 18.64
C GLY A 291 44.96 -9.29 17.17
N GLU A 292 44.09 -8.31 16.98
CA GLU A 292 44.02 -7.43 15.80
C GLU A 292 43.93 -8.10 14.42
N LYS A 293 43.33 -9.28 14.30
CA LYS A 293 43.04 -9.87 12.98
C LYS A 293 41.63 -9.51 12.53
N LEU A 294 41.52 -8.60 11.56
CA LEU A 294 40.27 -8.28 10.88
C LEU A 294 39.78 -9.52 10.13
N THR A 295 38.71 -10.17 10.60
CA THR A 295 38.10 -11.34 9.93
C THR A 295 37.44 -10.94 8.62
N LEU A 296 36.99 -9.68 8.52
CA LEU A 296 36.28 -9.08 7.38
C LEU A 296 35.09 -9.94 6.92
N ALA A 297 34.44 -10.64 7.86
CA ALA A 297 33.34 -11.56 7.59
C ALA A 297 32.21 -10.88 6.81
N ARG A 298 31.87 -9.64 7.18
CA ARG A 298 30.83 -8.86 6.51
C ARG A 298 31.22 -8.48 5.09
N LEU A 299 32.49 -8.17 4.85
CA LEU A 299 32.99 -7.83 3.51
C LEU A 299 32.93 -9.05 2.57
N LYS A 300 33.27 -10.24 3.07
CA LYS A 300 33.11 -11.49 2.32
C LYS A 300 31.64 -11.73 1.94
N LEU A 301 30.71 -11.47 2.85
CA LEU A 301 29.27 -11.53 2.56
C LEU A 301 28.83 -10.47 1.54
N ALA A 302 29.34 -9.24 1.63
CA ALA A 302 29.06 -8.20 0.65
C ALA A 302 29.47 -8.61 -0.77
N LEU A 303 30.64 -9.26 -0.92
CA LEU A 303 31.08 -9.83 -2.19
C LEU A 303 30.17 -10.98 -2.66
N LYS A 304 29.81 -11.91 -1.76
CA LYS A 304 28.89 -13.02 -2.04
C LYS A 304 27.52 -12.55 -2.55
N TYR A 305 27.01 -11.44 -2.02
CA TYR A 305 25.73 -10.85 -2.39
C TYR A 305 25.84 -9.74 -3.43
N GLU A 306 26.99 -9.58 -4.09
CA GLU A 306 27.23 -8.61 -5.17
C GLU A 306 26.82 -7.17 -4.80
N GLN A 307 27.22 -6.73 -3.61
CA GLN A 307 26.96 -5.40 -3.07
C GLN A 307 27.89 -4.35 -3.68
N LYS A 308 27.87 -4.23 -5.01
CA LYS A 308 28.59 -3.19 -5.74
C LYS A 308 27.71 -1.96 -5.87
N GLN A 309 28.24 -0.80 -5.50
CA GLN A 309 27.63 0.50 -5.80
C GLN A 309 28.31 1.08 -7.04
N VAL A 310 27.53 1.50 -8.02
CA VAL A 310 28.05 2.31 -9.14
C VAL A 310 28.15 3.73 -8.59
N GLY A 311 29.37 4.25 -8.45
CA GLY A 311 29.59 5.61 -7.97
C GLY A 311 28.87 6.61 -8.86
N GLY A 312 28.11 7.51 -8.24
CA GLY A 312 27.49 8.68 -8.90
C GLY A 312 28.48 9.80 -9.11
#